data_AF-A0A2A4WQE2-F1
#
_entry.id   AF-A0A2A4WQE2-F1
#
_cell.length_a   1.000
_cell.length_b   1.000
_cell.length_c   1.000
_cell.angle_alpha   90.00
_cell.angle_beta   90.00
_cell.angle_gamma   90.00
#
_symmetry.space_group_name_H-M   'P 1'
#
loop_
_entity.id
_entity.type
_entity.pdbx_description
1 polymer ?
#
loop_
_entity_poly.entity_id
_entity_poly.type
_entity_poly.pdbx_seq_one_letter_code
_entity_poly.pdbx_strand_id
1 'polypeptide(L)' 'MAETVEELTVSYTDGGIETVKELDKVVLSKGAWATIIYKHQDWNRTKE' A
#
# COMPACT_ATOMS: atom_id res chain seq x y z
N MET A 1 -13.42 -3.86 -4.11
CA MET A 1 -13.35 -2.43 -4.42
C MET A 1 -13.46 -1.72 -3.09
N ALA A 2 -12.51 -0.86 -2.73
CA ALA A 2 -12.52 -0.18 -1.44
C ALA A 2 -13.64 0.86 -1.40
N GLU A 3 -14.44 0.87 -0.34
CA GLU A 3 -15.53 1.83 -0.13
C GLU A 3 -15.04 3.07 0.63
N THR A 4 -13.97 2.91 1.41
CA THR A 4 -13.38 3.98 2.23
C THR A 4 -11.89 4.15 1.97
N VAL A 5 -11.36 5.32 2.34
CA VAL A 5 -9.92 5.63 2.20
C VAL A 5 -9.09 4.70 3.09
N GLU A 6 -9.64 4.28 4.21
CA GLU A 6 -9.03 3.39 5.19
C GLU A 6 -8.79 1.98 4.63
N GLU A 7 -9.62 1.54 3.68
CA GLU A 7 -9.52 0.24 3.02
C GLU A 7 -8.49 0.23 1.87
N LEU A 8 -8.05 1.40 1.40
CA LEU A 8 -7.05 1.47 0.35
C LEU A 8 -5.72 0.93 0.86
N THR A 9 -5.13 0.03 0.09
CA THR A 9 -3.83 -0.56 0.36
C THR A 9 -2.95 -0.53 -0.90
N VAL A 10 -1.64 -0.50 -0.69
CA VAL A 10 -0.62 -0.69 -1.73
C VAL A 10 0.05 -2.06 -1.67
N SER A 11 -0.37 -2.95 -0.75
CA SER A 11 0.14 -4.32 -0.73
C SER A 11 -0.22 -5.05 -2.02
N TYR A 12 0.76 -5.69 -2.64
CA TYR A 12 0.62 -6.39 -3.91
C TYR A 12 1.32 -7.75 -3.86
N THR A 13 0.63 -8.77 -4.34
CA THR A 13 1.12 -10.16 -4.41
C THR A 13 1.12 -10.62 -5.85
N ASP A 14 2.28 -11.11 -6.31
CA ASP A 14 2.48 -11.67 -7.65
C ASP A 14 3.08 -13.07 -7.52
N GLY A 15 2.47 -14.07 -8.16
CA GLY A 15 2.98 -15.45 -8.14
C GLY A 15 3.08 -16.07 -6.75
N GLY A 16 2.28 -15.62 -5.78
CA GLY A 16 2.30 -16.10 -4.39
C GLY A 16 3.35 -15.42 -3.49
N ILE A 17 4.08 -14.43 -4.01
CA ILE A 17 5.06 -13.64 -3.27
C ILE A 17 4.53 -12.22 -3.09
N GLU A 18 4.57 -11.70 -1.86
CA GLU A 18 4.25 -10.29 -1.60
C GLU A 18 5.40 -9.42 -2.13
N THR A 19 5.23 -8.85 -3.31
CA THR A 19 6.26 -8.06 -3.98
C THR A 19 6.29 -6.61 -3.49
N VAL A 20 5.16 -6.10 -3.01
CA VAL A 20 5.05 -4.79 -2.36
C VAL A 20 4.36 -5.01 -1.03
N LYS A 21 5.04 -4.68 0.06
CA LYS A 21 4.50 -4.77 1.41
C LYS A 21 4.22 -3.39 1.96
N GLU A 22 2.97 -3.10 2.28
CA GLU A 22 2.60 -1.90 3.04
C GLU A 22 3.13 -2.00 4.48
N LEU A 23 3.85 -0.97 4.94
CA LEU A 23 4.39 -0.88 6.30
C LEU A 23 3.64 0.13 7.15
N ASP A 24 3.21 1.24 6.55
CA ASP A 24 2.46 2.29 7.24
C ASP A 24 1.63 3.10 6.24
N LYS A 25 0.57 3.72 6.74
CA LYS A 25 -0.36 4.54 5.97
C LYS A 25 -0.79 5.75 6.78
N VAL A 26 -0.63 6.93 6.20
CA VAL A 26 -1.07 8.19 6.80
C VAL A 26 -1.97 8.92 5.83
N VAL A 27 -3.19 9.25 6.28
CA VAL A 27 -4.12 10.11 5.55
C VAL A 27 -3.83 11.56 5.92
N LEU A 28 -3.39 12.35 4.95
CA LEU A 28 -3.07 13.77 5.14
C LEU A 28 -4.30 14.67 5.00
N SER A 29 -5.23 14.30 4.13
CA SER A 29 -6.47 15.07 3.90
C SER A 29 -7.61 14.16 3.43
N LYS A 30 -8.84 14.56 3.76
CA LYS A 30 -10.10 13.93 3.31
C LYS A 30 -11.05 15.01 2.79
N GLY A 31 -11.78 14.70 1.73
CA GLY A 31 -12.73 15.61 1.07
C GLY A 31 -13.29 14.95 -0.19
N ALA A 32 -13.61 15.72 -1.22
CA ALA A 32 -13.95 15.16 -2.54
C ALA A 32 -12.82 14.29 -3.12
N TRP A 33 -11.57 14.55 -2.70
CA TRP A 33 -10.38 13.76 -2.98
C TRP A 33 -9.60 13.58 -1.67
N ALA A 34 -8.84 12.48 -1.57
CA ALA A 34 -7.99 12.19 -0.42
C ALA A 34 -6.51 12.18 -0.82
N THR A 35 -5.65 12.72 0.05
CA THR A 35 -4.20 12.61 -0.08
C THR A 35 -3.67 11.64 0.97
N ILE A 36 -2.96 10.61 0.53
CA ILE A 36 -2.47 9.51 1.38
C ILE A 36 -0.97 9.33 1.11
N ILE A 37 -0.20 9.12 2.17
CA ILE A 37 1.19 8.67 2.09
C ILE A 37 1.26 7.22 2.57
N TYR A 38 1.94 6.39 1.79
CA TYR A 38 2.25 5.01 2.14
C TYR A 38 3.75 4.85 2.35
N LYS A 39 4.12 4.23 3.46
CA LYS A 39 5.44 3.62 3.61
C LYS A 39 5.32 2.18 3.18
N HIS A 40 6.12 1.78 2.20
CA HIS A 40 6.13 0.40 1.71
C HIS A 40 7.56 -0.12 1.61
N GLN A 41 7.67 -1.42 1.47
CA GLN A 41 8.92 -2.11 1.17
C GLN A 41 8.71 -2.99 -0.05
N ASP A 42 9.56 -2.79 -1.05
CA ASP A 42 9.62 -3.69 -2.20
C ASP A 42 10.38 -4.96 -1.85
N TRP A 43 9.91 -6.06 -2.42
CA TRP A 43 10.60 -7.32 -2.36
C TRP A 43 11.87 -7.28 -3.21
N ASN A 44 12.99 -7.65 -2.60
CA ASN A 44 14.27 -7.70 -3.28
C ASN A 44 14.62 -9.15 -3.65
N ARG A 45 14.44 -9.49 -4.93
CA ARG A 45 14.77 -10.80 -5.51
C ARG A 45 16.22 -11.25 -5.31
N THR A 46 17.16 -10.33 -5.09
CA THR A 46 18.59 -10.70 -4.96
C THR A 46 19.02 -11.05 -3.54
N LYS A 47 18.11 -10.98 -2.56
CA LYS A 47 18.36 -11.35 -1.16
C LYS A 47 17.92 -12.76 -0.78
N GLU A 48 17.49 -13.58 -1.74
CA GLU A 48 17.26 -15.03 -1.53
C GLU A 48 18.52 -15.87 -1.71
#